data_AF-A0A2N3BE73-F1
#
_entry.id   AF-A0A2N3BE73-F1
#
_cell.length_a   1.000
_cell.length_b   1.000
_cell.length_c   1.000
_cell.angle_alpha   90.00
_cell.angle_beta   90.00
_cell.angle_gamma   90.00
#
_symmetry.space_group_name_H-M   'P 1'
#
loop_
_entity.id
_entity.type
_entity.pdbx_description
1 polymer ?
#
loop_
_entity_poly.entity_id
_entity_poly.type
_entity_poly.pdbx_seq_one_letter_code
_entity_poly.pdbx_strand_id
1 'polypeptide(L)'
;MDVRTSLAAQSYAQARPATAPRPAAGGSGQSTLGTLANDFASVLREGENTARAAMTGGADPHALVQALAATELAVETAVTVRDRVVEAYQEILRMPV
;
A
#
# COMPACT_ATOMS: atom_id res chain seq x y z
N MET A 1 -41.62 -8.72 -8.35
CA MET A 1 -40.38 -8.33 -7.64
C MET A 1 -39.17 -8.33 -8.59
N ASP A 2 -39.41 -8.36 -9.91
CA ASP A 2 -38.44 -8.81 -10.91
C ASP A 2 -37.60 -7.68 -11.52
N VAL A 3 -38.13 -6.45 -11.45
CA VAL A 3 -37.48 -5.24 -11.98
C VAL A 3 -36.20 -4.88 -11.21
N ARG A 4 -36.12 -5.25 -9.92
CA ARG A 4 -34.93 -4.99 -9.09
C ARG A 4 -33.82 -6.01 -9.38
N THR A 5 -34.19 -7.25 -9.68
CA THR A 5 -33.24 -8.33 -10.01
C THR A 5 -32.58 -8.09 -11.37
N SER A 6 -33.33 -7.60 -12.36
CA SER A 6 -32.75 -7.23 -13.66
C SER A 6 -31.83 -6.02 -13.56
N LEU A 7 -32.16 -5.03 -12.73
CA LEU A 7 -31.29 -3.88 -12.48
C LEU A 7 -29.97 -4.29 -11.80
N ALA A 8 -30.03 -5.21 -10.84
CA ALA A 8 -28.86 -5.75 -10.17
C ALA A 8 -27.98 -6.61 -11.11
N ALA A 9 -28.61 -7.40 -11.99
CA ALA A 9 -27.89 -8.16 -13.01
C ALA A 9 -27.21 -7.24 -14.04
N GLN A 10 -27.87 -6.15 -14.42
CA GLN A 10 -27.32 -5.15 -15.33
C GLN A 10 -26.18 -4.35 -14.69
N SER A 11 -26.31 -3.92 -13.44
CA SER A 11 -25.23 -3.21 -12.74
C SER A 11 -24.01 -4.11 -12.53
N TYR A 12 -24.23 -5.39 -12.22
CA TYR A 12 -23.15 -6.37 -12.13
C TYR A 12 -22.48 -6.62 -13.49
N ALA A 13 -23.25 -6.74 -14.57
CA ALA A 13 -22.70 -6.88 -15.92
C ALA A 13 -21.87 -5.66 -16.37
N GLN A 14 -22.29 -4.45 -15.97
CA GLN A 14 -21.56 -3.21 -16.24
C GLN A 14 -20.31 -3.05 -15.35
N ALA A 15 -20.30 -3.61 -14.14
CA ALA A 15 -19.15 -3.55 -13.22
C ALA A 15 -18.07 -4.61 -13.49
N ARG A 16 -18.42 -5.75 -14.11
CA ARG A 16 -17.47 -6.81 -14.49
C ARG A 16 -16.27 -6.37 -15.36
N PRO A 17 -16.40 -5.50 -16.37
CA PRO A 17 -15.24 -5.05 -17.14
C PRO A 17 -14.31 -4.12 -16.35
N ALA A 18 -14.79 -3.49 -15.28
CA ALA A 18 -13.96 -2.64 -14.40
C ALA A 18 -13.15 -3.46 -13.37
N THR A 19 -13.51 -4.73 -13.16
CA THR A 19 -12.80 -5.67 -12.26
C THR A 19 -11.97 -6.71 -13.00
N ALA A 20 -11.99 -6.69 -14.34
CA ALA A 20 -11.08 -7.49 -15.15
C ALA A 20 -9.63 -6.97 -14.96
N PRO A 21 -8.67 -7.84 -14.61
CA PRO A 21 -7.27 -7.44 -14.54
C PRO A 21 -6.83 -6.98 -15.94
N ARG A 22 -6.63 -5.67 -16.11
CA ARG A 22 -6.10 -5.13 -17.35
C ARG A 22 -4.63 -5.58 -17.45
N PRO A 23 -4.25 -6.44 -18.41
CA PRO A 23 -2.83 -6.69 -18.66
C PRO A 23 -2.19 -5.35 -19.00
N ALA A 24 -1.05 -5.07 -18.38
CA ALA A 24 -0.33 -3.81 -18.46
C ALA A 24 -0.27 -3.28 -19.89
N ALA A 25 -1.16 -2.34 -20.21
CA ALA A 25 -1.04 -1.54 -21.42
C ALA A 25 0.17 -0.62 -21.21
N GLY A 26 1.22 -0.90 -21.97
CA GLY A 26 2.49 -0.17 -21.91
C GLY A 26 2.33 1.34 -22.05
N GLY A 27 3.23 2.06 -21.40
CA GLY A 27 3.51 3.47 -21.69
C GLY A 27 3.13 4.48 -20.59
N SER A 28 2.06 4.24 -19.81
CA SER A 28 1.63 5.23 -18.79
C SER A 28 2.26 5.02 -17.41
N GLY A 29 2.70 3.79 -17.11
CA GLY A 29 3.26 3.44 -15.79
C GLY A 29 4.57 4.14 -15.46
N GLN A 30 5.40 4.46 -16.46
CA GLN A 30 6.70 5.09 -16.22
C GLN A 30 6.58 6.58 -15.89
N SER A 31 5.61 7.29 -16.51
CA SER A 31 5.30 8.68 -16.17
C SER A 31 4.60 8.77 -14.81
N THR A 32 3.64 7.89 -14.52
CA THR A 32 2.98 7.85 -13.21
C THR A 32 3.96 7.47 -12.10
N LEU A 33 4.87 6.52 -12.34
CA LEU A 33 5.91 6.14 -11.38
C LEU A 33 6.90 7.28 -11.13
N GLY A 34 7.26 8.05 -12.16
CA GLY A 34 8.08 9.26 -12.01
C GLY A 34 7.39 10.34 -11.16
N THR A 35 6.10 10.57 -11.38
CA THR A 35 5.30 11.49 -10.54
C THR A 35 5.22 11.00 -9.10
N LEU A 36 4.94 9.70 -8.88
CA LEU A 36 4.89 9.12 -7.54
C LEU A 36 6.25 9.17 -6.82
N ALA A 37 7.35 8.95 -7.54
CA ALA A 37 8.70 9.07 -6.99
C ALA A 37 9.03 10.51 -6.59
N ASN A 38 8.62 11.49 -7.39
CA ASN A 38 8.77 12.91 -7.06
C ASN A 38 7.91 13.32 -5.85
N ASP A 39 6.67 12.85 -5.78
CA ASP A 39 5.77 13.10 -4.65
C ASP A 39 6.33 12.47 -3.37
N PHE A 40 6.81 11.23 -3.45
CA PHE A 40 7.48 10.55 -2.33
C PHE A 40 8.73 11.31 -1.87
N ALA A 41 9.57 11.77 -2.80
CA ALA A 41 10.74 12.57 -2.47
C ALA A 41 10.37 13.94 -1.86
N SER A 42 9.20 14.50 -2.18
CA SER A 42 8.68 15.71 -1.55
C SER A 42 8.24 15.43 -0.11
N VAL A 43 7.46 14.36 0.11
CA VAL A 43 6.98 13.94 1.44
C VAL A 43 8.15 13.58 2.35
N LEU A 44 9.18 12.91 1.83
CA LEU A 44 10.37 12.55 2.60
C LEU A 44 11.13 13.79 3.09
N ARG A 45 11.30 14.81 2.23
CA ARG A 45 11.95 16.09 2.60
C ARG A 45 11.15 16.86 3.65
N GLU A 46 9.82 16.88 3.53
CA GLU A 46 8.92 17.47 4.53
C GLU A 46 9.06 16.75 5.89
N GLY A 47 9.13 15.42 5.85
CA GLY A 47 9.37 14.58 7.03
C GLY A 47 10.72 14.82 7.67
N GLU A 48 11.79 14.96 6.87
CA GLU A 48 13.13 15.30 7.38
C GLU A 48 13.17 16.68 8.05
N ASN A 49 12.50 17.68 7.48
CA ASN A 49 12.41 19.01 8.10
C ASN A 49 11.65 18.96 9.43
N THR A 50 10.55 18.21 9.48
CA THR A 50 9.75 18.02 10.70
C THR A 50 10.55 17.26 11.77
N ALA A 51 11.30 16.22 11.38
CA ALA A 51 12.17 15.47 12.27
C ALA A 51 13.31 16.35 12.81
N ARG A 52 13.92 17.20 11.97
CA ARG A 52 14.93 18.18 12.42
C ARG A 52 14.35 19.17 13.42
N ALA A 53 13.14 19.67 13.19
CA ALA A 53 12.45 20.56 14.13
C ALA A 53 12.13 19.86 15.46
N ALA A 54 11.77 18.58 15.43
CA ALA A 54 11.54 17.78 16.63
C ALA A 54 12.85 17.51 17.42
N MET A 55 13.96 17.23 16.72
CA MET A 55 15.27 17.00 17.35
C MET A 55 15.87 18.25 17.99
N THR A 56 15.48 19.46 17.57
CA THR A 56 15.96 20.73 18.17
C THR A 56 15.37 21.05 19.55
N GLY A 57 14.61 20.13 20.17
CA GLY A 57 14.43 20.12 21.64
C GLY A 57 13.03 20.42 22.19
N GLY A 58 11.96 20.21 21.44
CA GLY A 58 10.59 20.49 21.88
C GLY A 58 9.69 19.27 22.21
N ALA A 59 10.21 18.04 22.16
CA ALA A 59 9.37 16.84 22.21
C ALA A 59 9.19 16.29 23.63
N ASP A 60 7.94 16.34 24.11
CA ASP A 60 7.44 15.72 25.34
C ASP A 60 7.71 14.19 25.33
N PRO A 61 8.24 13.57 26.42
CA PRO A 61 8.38 12.13 26.55
C PRO A 61 7.12 11.32 26.18
N HIS A 62 5.93 11.90 26.30
CA HIS A 62 4.68 11.28 25.83
C HIS A 62 4.62 11.12 24.31
N ALA A 63 5.16 12.06 23.54
CA ALA A 63 5.20 11.98 22.08
C ALA A 63 6.07 10.81 21.61
N LEU A 64 7.13 10.47 22.34
CA LEU A 64 7.97 9.30 22.05
C LEU A 64 7.20 7.99 22.24
N VAL A 65 6.46 7.85 23.33
CA VAL A 65 5.65 6.65 23.60
C VAL A 65 4.53 6.50 22.57
N GLN A 66 3.89 7.60 22.17
CA GLN A 66 2.88 7.59 21.12
C GLN A 66 3.47 7.20 19.76
N ALA A 67 4.66 7.70 19.42
CA ALA A 67 5.37 7.31 18.20
C ALA A 67 5.80 5.84 18.21
N LEU A 68 6.25 5.32 19.35
CA LEU A 68 6.58 3.90 19.51
C LEU A 68 5.36 3.00 19.34
N ALA A 69 4.23 3.35 19.95
CA ALA A 69 2.98 2.62 19.79
C ALA A 69 2.50 2.60 18.32
N ALA A 70 2.66 3.69 17.58
CA ALA A 70 2.35 3.72 16.15
C ALA A 70 3.32 2.88 15.29
N THR A 71 4.58 2.77 15.73
CA THR A 71 5.62 2.00 15.01
C THR A 71 5.44 0.49 15.19
N GLU A 72 4.90 0.03 16.31
CA GLU A 72 4.65 -1.40 16.58
C GLU A 72 3.76 -2.05 15.51
N LEU A 73 2.66 -1.39 15.14
CA LEU A 73 1.75 -1.87 14.09
C LEU A 73 2.43 -1.99 12.72
N ALA A 74 3.34 -1.05 12.41
CA ALA A 74 4.09 -1.07 11.16
C ALA A 74 5.10 -2.22 11.11
N VAL A 75 5.76 -2.52 12.24
CA VAL A 75 6.70 -3.64 12.36
C VAL A 75 5.98 -4.98 12.25
N GLU A 76 4.84 -5.15 12.92
CA GLU A 76 4.04 -6.38 12.83
C GLU A 76 3.57 -6.66 11.39
N THR A 77 3.14 -5.62 10.68
CA THR A 77 2.76 -5.72 9.26
C THR A 77 3.96 -6.09 8.39
N ALA A 78 5.12 -5.50 8.63
CA ALA A 78 6.34 -5.82 7.89
C ALA A 78 6.79 -7.27 8.09
N VAL A 79 6.70 -7.80 9.32
CA VAL A 79 7.00 -9.21 9.61
C VAL A 79 6.00 -10.13 8.92
N THR A 80 4.71 -9.78 8.94
CA THR A 80 3.67 -10.55 8.24
C THR A 80 3.94 -10.65 6.74
N VAL A 81 4.35 -9.55 6.11
CA VAL A 81 4.71 -9.53 4.69
C VAL A 81 5.96 -10.37 4.43
N ARG A 82 7.00 -10.24 5.26
CA ARG A 82 8.22 -11.07 5.17
C ARG A 82 7.88 -12.56 5.21
N ASP A 83 7.04 -12.97 6.15
CA ASP A 83 6.71 -14.38 6.37
C ASP A 83 5.91 -14.95 5.19
N ARG A 84 5.00 -14.17 4.61
CA ARG A 84 4.29 -14.56 3.37
C ARG A 84 5.19 -14.69 2.16
N VAL A 85 6.21 -13.84 2.03
CA VAL A 85 7.20 -13.95 0.95
C VAL A 85 8.03 -15.22 1.12
N VAL A 86 8.42 -15.53 2.35
CA VAL A 86 9.16 -16.77 2.66
C VAL A 86 8.30 -18.01 2.36
N GLU A 87 7.02 -18.00 2.75
CA GLU A 87 6.09 -19.10 2.46
C GLU A 87 5.91 -19.32 0.96
N ALA A 88 5.65 -18.26 0.20
CA ALA A 88 5.51 -18.33 -1.26
C ALA A 88 6.80 -18.83 -1.94
N TYR A 89 7.97 -18.40 -1.47
CA TYR A 89 9.25 -18.88 -2.00
C TYR A 89 9.47 -20.37 -1.71
N GLN A 90 9.10 -20.82 -0.51
CA GLN A 90 9.15 -22.24 -0.16
C GLN A 90 8.13 -23.06 -0.95
N GLU A 91 6.95 -22.51 -1.27
CA GLU A 91 5.94 -23.19 -2.10
C GLU A 91 6.42 -23.39 -3.54
N ILE A 92 7.05 -22.38 -4.14
CA ILE A 92 7.66 -22.47 -5.49
C ILE A 92 8.75 -23.56 -5.52
N LEU A 93 9.58 -23.65 -4.46
CA LEU A 93 10.62 -24.68 -4.36
C LEU A 93 10.09 -26.08 -4.05
N ARG A 94 8.88 -26.20 -3.49
CA ARG A 94 8.22 -27.46 -3.17
C ARG A 94 7.36 -27.99 -4.32
N MET A 95 7.08 -27.19 -5.34
CA MET A 95 6.51 -27.70 -6.58
C MET A 95 7.56 -28.57 -7.28
N PRO A 96 7.33 -29.89 -7.44
CA PRO A 96 8.19 -30.69 -8.30
C PRO A 96 8.02 -30.19 -9.74
N VAL A 97 9.15 -30.00 -10.42
CA VAL A 97 9.19 -29.82 -11.89
C VAL A 97 8.67 -31.05 -12.62
#